data_AF-A0A131Z396-F1
#
_entry.id   AF-A0A131Z396-F1
#
_cell.length_a   1.000
_cell.length_b   1.000
_cell.length_c   1.000
_cell.angle_alpha   90.00
_cell.angle_beta   90.00
_cell.angle_gamma   90.00
#
_symmetry.space_group_name_H-M   'P 1'
#
loop_
_entity.id
_entity.type
_entity.pdbx_description
1 polymer ?
#
loop_
_entity_poly.entity_id
_entity_poly.type
_entity_poly.pdbx_seq_one_letter_code
_entity_poly.pdbx_strand_id
1 'polypeptide(L)'
;MTKVATRPLTTFFASALTVLLAFGRSSSLQQGGGTDIRQFYAAGATIWIVNTTMLEPKYCEVDYVNHTSYKYAFFERDYNKSGTKHKEILAGMYTRMDSATFNGMRVFQRNGTYYDMRVKDSAVENPHASCLKKFEELSRGEYITNLFNNSCRKSR
;
A
#
# COMPACT_ATOMS: atom_id res chain seq x y z
N MET A 1 -29.96 -24.26 -58.22
CA MET A 1 -28.62 -23.81 -57.81
C MET A 1 -28.77 -22.98 -56.54
N THR A 2 -27.96 -23.31 -55.55
CA THR A 2 -28.09 -23.08 -54.10
C THR A 2 -27.78 -21.64 -53.66
N LYS A 3 -28.56 -21.12 -52.71
CA LYS A 3 -28.29 -19.87 -51.97
C LYS A 3 -27.08 -20.07 -51.04
N VAL A 4 -26.15 -19.11 -51.04
CA VAL A 4 -25.23 -18.89 -49.90
C VAL A 4 -25.20 -17.40 -49.61
N ALA A 5 -25.63 -17.06 -48.39
CA ALA A 5 -25.57 -15.73 -47.82
C ALA A 5 -24.21 -15.54 -47.14
N THR A 6 -23.49 -14.47 -47.50
CA THR A 6 -22.25 -14.04 -46.84
C THR A 6 -22.58 -12.95 -45.81
N ARG A 7 -22.37 -13.28 -44.52
CA ARG A 7 -22.40 -12.33 -43.39
C ARG A 7 -21.05 -11.61 -43.28
N PRO A 8 -21.01 -10.35 -42.80
CA PRO A 8 -19.76 -9.65 -42.53
C PRO A 8 -19.13 -10.18 -41.23
N LEU A 9 -17.83 -10.51 -41.27
CA LEU A 9 -17.07 -10.85 -40.07
C LEU A 9 -16.45 -9.58 -39.47
N THR A 10 -16.81 -9.35 -38.22
CA THR A 10 -16.37 -8.31 -37.31
C THR A 10 -14.90 -8.47 -36.89
N THR A 11 -14.19 -7.34 -36.89
CA THR A 11 -13.02 -6.92 -36.09
C THR A 11 -12.40 -7.88 -35.08
N PHE A 12 -11.06 -7.97 -35.12
CA PHE A 12 -10.23 -8.06 -33.90
C PHE A 12 -9.08 -7.05 -33.99
N PHE A 13 -9.22 -5.92 -33.30
CA PHE A 13 -8.09 -5.08 -32.93
C PHE A 13 -7.27 -5.89 -31.92
N ALA A 14 -6.05 -6.27 -32.30
CA ALA A 14 -5.11 -6.92 -31.40
C ALA A 14 -4.75 -5.93 -30.29
N SER A 15 -5.42 -6.12 -29.16
CA SER A 15 -5.26 -5.40 -27.91
C SER A 15 -3.78 -5.34 -27.52
N ALA A 16 -3.32 -4.10 -27.37
CA ALA A 16 -2.21 -3.64 -26.56
C ALA A 16 -1.34 -4.75 -25.94
N LEU A 17 -0.16 -4.92 -26.52
CA LEU A 17 1.01 -5.37 -25.79
C LEU A 17 1.36 -4.29 -24.74
N THR A 18 0.49 -4.11 -23.75
CA THR A 18 0.84 -3.41 -22.52
C THR A 18 1.78 -4.36 -21.81
N VAL A 19 3.07 -4.21 -22.10
CA VAL A 19 4.12 -4.68 -21.21
C VAL A 19 3.94 -3.86 -19.93
N LEU A 20 3.00 -4.30 -19.10
CA LEU A 20 2.86 -3.91 -17.70
C LEU A 20 4.10 -4.48 -17.03
N LEU A 21 5.20 -3.74 -17.15
CA LEU A 21 6.32 -3.84 -16.23
C LEU A 21 5.77 -3.41 -14.87
N ALA A 22 5.10 -4.35 -14.19
CA ALA A 22 4.64 -4.23 -12.83
C ALA A 22 5.87 -4.22 -11.92
N PHE A 23 6.58 -3.10 -11.92
CA PHE A 23 7.56 -2.81 -10.89
C PHE A 23 6.78 -2.49 -9.63
N GLY A 24 6.70 -3.49 -8.74
CA GLY A 24 6.04 -3.40 -7.44
C GLY A 24 6.44 -2.13 -6.70
N ARG A 25 5.47 -1.23 -6.57
CA ARG A 25 5.54 -0.04 -5.72
C ARG A 25 4.47 -0.18 -4.65
N SER A 26 4.86 -0.68 -3.49
CA SER A 26 4.14 -0.33 -2.26
C SER A 26 4.35 1.17 -2.06
N SER A 27 3.30 1.98 -2.15
CA SER A 27 3.40 3.41 -1.88
C SER A 27 2.82 3.67 -0.49
N SER A 28 3.66 3.73 0.55
CA SER A 28 3.22 4.29 1.83
C SER A 28 3.13 5.80 1.67
N LEU A 29 1.91 6.31 1.55
CA LEU A 29 1.65 7.70 1.27
C LEU A 29 1.56 8.49 2.58
N GLN A 30 2.36 9.53 2.70
CA GLN A 30 2.16 10.58 3.69
C GLN A 30 2.38 11.92 2.99
N GLN A 31 1.43 12.85 3.07
CA GLN A 31 1.76 14.27 2.88
C GLN A 31 0.79 15.22 3.58
N GLY A 32 1.29 15.81 4.67
CA GLY A 32 1.31 17.27 4.85
C GLY A 32 2.76 17.72 4.62
N GLY A 33 2.98 18.95 4.13
CA GLY A 33 4.23 19.39 3.49
C GLY A 33 5.56 18.97 4.14
N GLY A 34 6.54 18.63 3.30
CA GLY A 34 7.97 18.59 3.68
C GLY A 34 8.44 17.45 4.60
N THR A 35 7.64 16.39 4.81
CA THR A 35 8.05 15.34 5.76
C THR A 35 8.79 14.21 5.07
N ASP A 36 10.06 14.03 5.45
CA ASP A 36 10.92 12.93 5.04
C ASP A 36 10.39 11.60 5.62
N ILE A 37 10.10 10.62 4.77
CA ILE A 37 9.57 9.31 5.18
C ILE A 37 10.46 8.59 6.19
N ARG A 38 11.75 8.94 6.28
CA ARG A 38 12.66 8.43 7.30
C ARG A 38 12.23 8.81 8.71
N GLN A 39 11.61 9.98 8.89
CA GLN A 39 11.05 10.41 10.17
C GLN A 39 9.76 9.62 10.50
N PHE A 40 8.96 9.29 9.48
CA PHE A 40 7.78 8.46 9.67
C PHE A 40 8.13 7.02 10.05
N TYR A 41 9.17 6.44 9.46
CA TYR A 41 9.72 5.14 9.85
C TYR A 41 10.91 5.28 10.80
N ALA A 42 10.89 6.22 11.76
CA ALA A 42 11.94 6.29 12.79
C ALA A 42 11.95 5.02 13.67
N ALA A 43 13.13 4.64 14.18
CA ALA A 43 13.27 3.51 15.09
C ALA A 43 12.35 3.66 16.32
N GLY A 44 11.73 2.55 16.74
CA GLY A 44 10.74 2.52 17.82
C GLY A 44 9.32 2.96 17.41
N ALA A 45 9.09 3.34 16.16
CA ALA A 45 7.75 3.70 15.70
C ALA A 45 6.80 2.50 15.64
N THR A 46 5.55 2.72 16.06
CA THR A 46 4.40 1.85 15.77
C THR A 46 3.53 2.53 14.71
N ILE A 47 3.29 1.83 13.60
CA ILE A 47 2.57 2.36 12.44
C ILE A 47 1.45 1.39 12.06
N TRP A 48 0.21 1.85 12.09
CA TRP A 48 -0.94 1.06 11.69
C TRP A 48 -1.25 1.26 10.21
N ILE A 49 -1.65 0.18 9.55
CA ILE A 49 -2.31 0.26 8.24
C ILE A 49 -3.81 0.25 8.51
N VAL A 50 -4.47 1.37 8.22
CA VAL A 50 -5.89 1.57 8.53
C VAL A 50 -6.79 1.25 7.35
N ASN A 51 -6.33 1.52 6.13
CA ASN A 51 -7.04 1.24 4.90
C ASN A 51 -6.10 0.66 3.86
N THR A 52 -6.60 -0.23 3.02
CA THR A 52 -5.85 -0.80 1.89
C THR A 52 -6.75 -1.03 0.69
N THR A 53 -6.17 -0.99 -0.51
CA THR A 53 -6.79 -1.50 -1.74
C THR A 53 -6.35 -2.93 -2.08
N MET A 54 -5.59 -3.59 -1.20
CA MET A 54 -5.24 -5.01 -1.36
C MET A 54 -6.50 -5.88 -1.25
N LEU A 55 -6.75 -6.70 -2.28
CA LEU A 55 -7.94 -7.57 -2.38
C LEU A 55 -7.97 -8.71 -1.35
N GLU A 56 -6.80 -9.13 -0.86
CA GLU A 56 -6.69 -10.13 0.22
C GLU A 56 -6.39 -9.41 1.54
N PRO A 57 -7.41 -8.96 2.30
CA PRO A 57 -7.16 -8.13 3.48
C PRO A 57 -6.50 -8.93 4.61
N LYS A 58 -5.47 -8.31 5.18
CA LYS A 58 -4.79 -8.73 6.41
C LYS A 58 -5.22 -7.75 7.51
N TYR A 59 -6.07 -8.16 8.45
CA TYR A 59 -6.63 -7.26 9.45
C TYR A 59 -5.64 -6.95 10.57
N CYS A 60 -5.83 -5.82 11.27
CA CYS A 60 -4.96 -5.34 12.33
C CYS A 60 -3.48 -5.31 11.92
N GLU A 61 -3.19 -4.96 10.66
CA GLU A 61 -1.82 -4.91 10.13
C GLU A 61 -1.07 -3.72 10.74
N VAL A 62 0.06 -4.01 11.38
CA VAL A 62 0.87 -3.03 12.13
C VAL A 62 2.35 -3.27 11.91
N ASP A 63 3.09 -2.19 11.65
CA ASP A 63 4.55 -2.18 11.53
C ASP A 63 5.18 -1.69 12.84
N TYR A 64 6.07 -2.52 13.40
CA TYR A 64 6.97 -2.19 14.50
C TYR A 64 8.37 -1.93 13.94
N VAL A 65 8.79 -0.67 13.96
CA VAL A 65 10.08 -0.29 13.38
C VAL A 65 11.21 -0.58 14.36
N ASN A 66 12.04 -1.58 14.03
CA ASN A 66 13.11 -2.06 14.90
C ASN A 66 14.39 -1.22 14.72
N HIS A 67 14.83 -1.02 13.48
CA HIS A 67 16.09 -0.37 13.15
C HIS A 67 15.96 0.42 11.85
N THR A 68 16.70 1.53 11.76
CA THR A 68 16.73 2.39 10.58
C THR A 68 18.16 2.77 10.24
N SER A 69 18.47 2.85 8.95
CA SER A 69 19.70 3.41 8.42
C SER A 69 19.39 4.61 7.52
N TYR A 70 20.41 5.21 6.90
CA TYR A 70 20.22 6.27 5.91
C TYR A 70 19.31 5.87 4.73
N LYS A 71 19.32 4.58 4.34
CA LYS A 71 18.65 4.07 3.13
C LYS A 71 17.53 3.08 3.39
N TYR A 72 17.47 2.47 4.58
CA TYR A 72 16.56 1.37 4.87
C TYR A 72 15.87 1.52 6.22
N ALA A 73 14.61 1.06 6.29
CA ALA A 73 13.91 0.71 7.52
C ALA A 73 13.80 -0.81 7.62
N PHE A 74 13.97 -1.34 8.83
CA PHE A 74 13.76 -2.75 9.16
C PHE A 74 12.66 -2.82 10.22
N PHE A 75 11.60 -3.56 9.93
CA PHE A 75 10.41 -3.58 10.77
C PHE A 75 9.78 -4.97 10.79
N GLU A 76 9.20 -5.31 11.93
CA GLU A 76 8.32 -6.47 12.07
C GLU A 76 6.90 -6.04 11.75
N ARG A 77 6.19 -6.85 10.98
CA ARG A 77 4.78 -6.64 10.67
C ARG A 77 3.93 -7.75 11.24
N ASP A 78 3.01 -7.36 12.12
CA ASP A 78 1.99 -8.27 12.67
C ASP A 78 0.67 -8.06 11.93
N TYR A 79 -0.07 -9.14 11.69
CA TYR A 79 -1.42 -9.08 11.13
C TYR A 79 -2.25 -10.33 11.41
N ASN A 80 -3.56 -10.21 11.27
CA ASN A 80 -4.53 -11.29 11.33
C ASN A 80 -5.00 -11.68 9.92
N LYS A 81 -4.81 -12.94 9.54
CA LYS A 81 -5.39 -13.51 8.31
C LYS A 81 -6.24 -14.72 8.70
N SER A 82 -7.51 -14.71 8.33
CA SER A 82 -8.45 -15.80 8.62
C SER A 82 -8.47 -16.21 10.12
N GLY A 83 -8.46 -15.22 11.02
CA GLY A 83 -8.46 -15.45 12.48
C GLY A 83 -7.12 -15.87 13.09
N THR A 84 -6.07 -16.06 12.27
CA THR A 84 -4.73 -16.44 12.74
C THR A 84 -3.80 -15.24 12.74
N LYS A 85 -3.02 -15.07 13.82
CA LYS A 85 -1.95 -14.07 13.92
C LYS A 85 -0.72 -14.54 13.15
N HIS A 86 -0.16 -13.65 12.33
CA HIS A 86 1.05 -13.85 11.56
C HIS A 86 2.04 -12.72 11.82
N LYS A 87 3.32 -13.02 11.59
CA LYS A 87 4.43 -12.08 11.71
C LYS A 87 5.34 -12.18 10.50
N GLU A 88 5.79 -11.04 9.99
CA GLU A 88 6.74 -10.93 8.88
C GLU A 88 7.89 -10.00 9.28
N ILE A 89 9.14 -10.40 9.05
CA ILE A 89 10.29 -9.49 9.15
C ILE A 89 10.52 -8.86 7.79
N LEU A 90 10.36 -7.54 7.72
CA LEU A 90 10.38 -6.78 6.48
C LEU A 90 11.51 -5.76 6.48
N ALA A 91 11.98 -5.46 5.28
CA ALA A 91 12.87 -4.34 5.03
C ALA A 91 12.24 -3.44 3.96
N GLY A 92 12.33 -2.14 4.16
CA GLY A 92 11.91 -1.12 3.22
C GLY A 92 13.10 -0.27 2.81
N MET A 93 13.25 -0.02 1.51
CA MET A 93 14.24 0.90 0.97
C MET A 93 13.58 2.26 0.74
N TYR A 94 14.10 3.30 1.37
CA TYR A 94 13.64 4.66 1.12
C TYR A 94 13.92 5.06 -0.33
N THR A 95 12.91 5.62 -0.98
CA THR A 95 12.95 6.06 -2.37
C THR A 95 12.63 7.54 -2.45
N ARG A 96 13.30 8.21 -3.36
CA ARG A 96 12.95 9.57 -3.77
C ARG A 96 12.06 9.44 -5.00
N MET A 97 10.78 9.79 -4.87
CA MET A 97 9.86 9.87 -6.00
C MET A 97 10.00 11.19 -6.74
N ASP A 98 10.45 12.25 -6.05
CA ASP A 98 10.91 13.53 -6.61
C ASP A 98 12.42 13.74 -6.37
N SER A 99 13.01 14.81 -6.90
CA SER A 99 14.46 15.01 -6.85
C SER A 99 14.99 15.49 -5.49
N ALA A 100 14.14 15.90 -4.54
CA ALA A 100 14.57 16.63 -3.36
C ALA A 100 14.42 15.86 -2.03
N THR A 101 13.42 14.98 -1.87
CA THR A 101 13.14 14.34 -0.58
C THR A 101 12.86 12.85 -0.67
N PHE A 102 13.22 12.09 0.38
CA PHE A 102 12.72 10.73 0.53
C PHE A 102 11.26 10.81 0.93
N ASN A 103 10.37 10.55 -0.02
CA ASN A 103 8.91 10.64 0.13
C ASN A 103 8.21 9.29 -0.13
N GLY A 104 8.99 8.22 -0.33
CA GLY A 104 8.48 6.88 -0.60
C GLY A 104 9.34 5.79 0.01
N MET A 105 8.77 4.58 0.11
CA MET A 105 9.50 3.40 0.56
C MET A 105 9.06 2.18 -0.23
N ARG A 106 10.01 1.48 -0.85
CA ARG A 106 9.77 0.18 -1.48
C ARG A 106 10.00 -0.92 -0.45
N VAL A 107 8.96 -1.66 -0.09
CA VAL A 107 9.05 -2.82 0.82
C VAL A 107 9.48 -4.06 0.03
N PHE A 108 10.52 -4.75 0.49
CA PHE A 108 10.98 -5.99 -0.14
C PHE A 108 9.97 -7.13 0.06
N GLN A 109 9.94 -8.09 -0.87
CA GLN A 109 9.07 -9.29 -0.86
C GLN A 109 7.55 -9.05 -1.01
N ARG A 110 7.08 -7.80 -1.06
CA ARG A 110 5.68 -7.49 -1.40
C ARG A 110 5.56 -7.21 -2.89
N ASN A 111 4.97 -8.16 -3.62
CA ASN A 111 4.61 -8.02 -5.03
C ASN A 111 3.16 -7.52 -5.13
N GLY A 112 2.89 -6.64 -6.10
CA GLY A 112 1.59 -6.04 -6.34
C GLY A 112 1.60 -4.52 -6.26
N THR A 113 0.57 -3.92 -6.85
CA THR A 113 0.33 -2.48 -6.83
C THR A 113 -0.97 -2.25 -6.10
N TYR A 114 -0.88 -1.70 -4.89
CA TYR A 114 -2.02 -1.34 -4.06
C TYR A 114 -1.62 -0.14 -3.18
N TYR A 115 -2.61 0.56 -2.68
CA TYR A 115 -2.42 1.70 -1.80
C TYR A 115 -2.75 1.30 -0.38
N ASP A 116 -1.86 1.68 0.55
CA ASP A 116 -2.10 1.58 1.99
C ASP A 116 -2.15 2.99 2.57
N MET A 117 -3.17 3.25 3.39
CA MET A 117 -3.14 4.38 4.31
C MET A 117 -2.48 3.94 5.61
N ARG A 118 -1.34 4.57 5.94
CA ARG A 118 -0.55 4.25 7.13
C ARG A 118 -0.50 5.44 8.06
N VAL A 119 -0.67 5.20 9.35
CA VAL A 119 -0.72 6.24 10.38
C VAL A 119 0.08 5.82 11.61
N LYS A 120 0.66 6.79 12.31
CA LYS A 120 1.27 6.56 13.62
C LYS A 120 0.19 6.14 14.62
N ASP A 121 0.56 5.35 15.62
CA ASP A 121 -0.34 4.93 16.72
C ASP A 121 -1.10 6.10 17.36
N SER A 122 -0.42 7.23 17.58
CA SER A 122 -1.01 8.44 18.16
C SER A 122 -2.04 9.15 17.28
N ALA A 123 -2.11 8.81 15.99
CA ALA A 123 -2.98 9.47 15.00
C ALA A 123 -4.05 8.52 14.44
N VAL A 124 -4.17 7.30 14.96
CA VAL A 124 -5.04 6.27 14.38
C VAL A 124 -6.52 6.61 14.49
N GLU A 125 -6.94 7.29 15.56
CA GLU A 125 -8.33 7.70 15.79
C GLU A 125 -8.69 8.99 15.03
N ASN A 126 -7.69 9.84 14.76
CA ASN A 126 -7.89 11.09 14.05
C ASN A 126 -6.76 11.34 13.03
N PRO A 127 -6.75 10.61 11.91
CA PRO A 127 -5.77 10.84 10.86
C PRO A 127 -5.91 12.24 10.27
N HIS A 128 -4.79 12.84 9.88
CA HIS A 128 -4.81 14.17 9.28
C HIS A 128 -5.61 14.17 7.96
N ALA A 129 -6.50 15.16 7.79
CA ALA A 129 -7.41 15.24 6.64
C ALA A 129 -6.69 15.21 5.28
N SER A 130 -5.48 15.77 5.19
CA SER A 130 -4.69 15.71 3.95
C SER A 130 -4.29 14.27 3.56
N CYS A 131 -4.02 13.41 4.54
CA CYS A 131 -3.69 12.00 4.28
C CYS A 131 -4.91 11.23 3.78
N LEU A 132 -6.08 11.48 4.39
CA LEU A 132 -7.37 10.91 3.96
C LEU A 132 -7.67 11.30 2.51
N LYS A 133 -7.69 12.60 2.22
CA LYS A 133 -7.95 13.11 0.87
C LYS A 133 -6.99 12.54 -0.17
N LYS A 134 -5.70 12.47 0.17
CA LYS A 134 -4.69 11.96 -0.77
C LYS A 134 -4.83 10.45 -1.00
N PHE A 135 -5.18 9.68 0.03
CA PHE A 135 -5.50 8.26 -0.14
C PHE A 135 -6.68 8.07 -1.07
N GLU A 136 -7.80 8.78 -0.83
CA GLU A 136 -9.00 8.75 -1.68
C GLU A 136 -8.71 9.10 -3.15
N GLU A 137 -7.87 10.11 -3.39
CA GLU A 137 -7.43 10.49 -4.74
C GLU A 137 -6.70 9.35 -5.46
N LEU A 138 -5.79 8.66 -4.76
CA LEU A 138 -4.98 7.58 -5.33
C LEU A 138 -5.78 6.27 -5.48
N SER A 139 -6.66 5.96 -4.55
CA SER A 139 -7.49 4.75 -4.53
C SER A 139 -8.81 4.93 -5.30
N ARG A 140 -8.97 6.00 -6.07
CA ARG A 140 -10.22 6.28 -6.78
C ARG A 140 -10.55 5.17 -7.78
N GLY A 141 -11.70 4.54 -7.58
CA GLY A 141 -12.18 3.42 -8.40
C GLY A 141 -11.71 2.05 -7.90
N GLU A 142 -10.87 2.00 -6.86
CA GLU A 142 -10.43 0.76 -6.21
C GLU A 142 -11.39 0.37 -5.07
N TYR A 143 -11.44 -0.93 -4.76
CA TYR A 143 -12.13 -1.40 -3.56
C TYR A 143 -11.27 -1.15 -2.32
N ILE A 144 -11.80 -0.38 -1.36
CA ILE A 144 -11.10 -0.02 -0.14
C ILE A 144 -11.58 -0.91 1.01
N THR A 145 -10.64 -1.59 1.66
CA THR A 145 -10.90 -2.34 2.90
C THR A 145 -10.38 -1.56 4.10
N ASN A 146 -11.18 -1.48 5.16
CA ASN A 146 -10.73 -1.00 6.46
C ASN A 146 -10.12 -2.16 7.26
N LEU A 147 -8.84 -2.04 7.63
CA LEU A 147 -8.09 -3.09 8.34
C LEU A 147 -8.06 -2.88 9.86
N PHE A 148 -8.33 -1.66 10.33
CA PHE A 148 -8.13 -1.27 11.73
C PHE A 148 -9.46 -1.06 12.46
N ASN A 149 -9.51 -1.56 13.69
CA ASN A 149 -10.55 -1.18 14.64
C ASN A 149 -9.96 -1.12 16.06
N ASN A 150 -10.73 -0.60 17.03
CA ASN A 150 -10.24 -0.41 18.40
C ASN A 150 -9.88 -1.72 19.12
N SER A 151 -10.34 -2.89 18.65
CA SER A 151 -9.91 -4.18 19.22
C SER A 151 -8.48 -4.53 18.80
N CYS A 152 -8.00 -4.06 17.65
CA CYS A 152 -6.62 -4.27 17.21
C CYS A 152 -5.62 -3.74 18.24
N ARG A 153 -5.80 -2.49 18.69
CA ARG A 153 -4.90 -1.84 19.68
C ARG A 153 -4.92 -2.53 21.05
N LYS A 154 -6.06 -3.12 21.45
CA LYS A 154 -6.20 -3.85 22.72
C LYS A 154 -5.57 -5.25 22.71
N SER A 155 -5.34 -5.80 21.52
CA SER A 155 -4.81 -7.15 21.33
C SER A 155 -3.29 -7.21 21.08
N ARG A 156 -2.64 -6.04 21.20
CA ARG A 156 -1.19 -5.84 21.19
C ARG A 156 -0.62 -6.18 22.55
#